data_AF-A0A7V1WCC2-F1
#
_entry.id   AF-A0A7V1WCC2-F1
#
_cell.length_a   1.000
_cell.length_b   1.000
_cell.length_c   1.000
_cell.angle_alpha   90.00
_cell.angle_beta   90.00
_cell.angle_gamma   90.00
#
_symmetry.space_group_name_H-M   'P 1'
#
loop_
_entity.id
_entity.type
_entity.pdbx_description
1 polymer ?
#
loop_
_entity_poly.entity_id
_entity_poly.type
_entity_poly.pdbx_seq_one_letter_code
_entity_poly.pdbx_strand_id
1 'polypeptide(L)'
;MSTRPSHSVVSVRRQAFTLIELLVVIAIIAILAAILFPVFAQARAKARQATCTSNLKQLVTATIMYQQDYDGAFPYWNWWFQADTDSGCGSRGNPELDAG
;
A
#
# COMPACT_ATOMS: atom_id res chain seq x y z
N MET A 1 6.40 47.77 36.59
CA MET A 1 7.06 46.72 35.79
C MET A 1 6.00 45.75 35.29
N SER A 2 5.87 45.37 34.02
CA SER A 2 6.61 45.67 32.80
C SER A 2 5.67 45.37 31.63
N THR A 3 5.63 46.30 30.67
CA THR A 3 5.46 46.10 29.21
C THR A 3 4.30 45.27 28.68
N ARG A 4 3.26 45.96 28.17
CA ARG A 4 2.38 45.45 27.12
C ARG A 4 3.14 45.45 25.79
N PRO A 5 3.05 44.41 24.95
CA PRO A 5 3.69 44.43 23.64
C PRO A 5 2.91 45.38 22.72
N SER A 6 3.60 46.36 22.16
CA SER A 6 3.09 47.17 21.06
C SER A 6 3.17 46.32 19.80
N HIS A 7 2.02 45.80 19.34
CA HIS A 7 1.93 45.16 18.03
C HIS A 7 1.99 46.25 16.96
N SER A 8 3.16 46.38 16.33
CA SER A 8 3.35 47.17 15.11
C SER A 8 2.56 46.52 13.99
N VAL A 9 1.39 47.07 13.66
CA VAL A 9 0.59 46.64 12.51
C VAL A 9 1.34 47.07 11.25
N VAL A 10 2.15 46.18 10.69
CA VAL A 10 2.82 46.42 9.41
C VAL A 10 1.74 46.55 8.34
N SER A 11 1.55 47.76 7.81
CA SER A 11 0.69 48.01 6.67
C SER A 11 1.35 47.44 5.42
N VAL A 12 1.10 46.15 5.16
CA VAL A 12 1.47 45.51 3.90
C VAL A 12 0.76 46.28 2.80
N ARG A 13 1.52 47.06 2.02
CA ARG A 13 0.99 47.67 0.79
C ARG A 13 0.48 46.53 -0.07
N ARG A 14 -0.84 46.45 -0.23
CA ARG A 14 -1.47 45.45 -1.09
C ARG A 14 -1.06 45.78 -2.52
N GLN A 15 -0.06 45.06 -3.04
CA GLN A 15 0.16 44.99 -4.47
C GLN A 15 -1.10 44.37 -5.05
N ALA A 16 -1.83 45.15 -5.86
CA ALA A 16 -3.00 44.66 -6.55
C ALA A 16 -2.51 43.68 -7.63
N PHE A 17 -2.63 42.37 -7.36
CA PHE A 17 -2.39 41.34 -8.36
C PHE A 17 -3.38 41.55 -9.50
N THR A 18 -2.89 41.45 -10.74
CA THR A 18 -3.78 41.45 -11.89
C THR A 18 -4.64 40.19 -11.83
N LEU A 19 -5.95 40.29 -12.07
CA LEU A 19 -6.85 39.13 -12.03
C LEU A 19 -6.37 38.01 -12.97
N ILE A 20 -5.69 38.37 -14.05
CA ILE A 20 -5.11 37.44 -15.01
C ILE A 20 -3.96 36.60 -14.44
N GLU A 21 -3.11 37.15 -13.56
CA GLU A 21 -2.04 36.38 -12.90
C GLU A 21 -2.62 35.27 -12.01
N LEU A 22 -3.68 35.57 -11.26
CA LEU A 22 -4.33 34.54 -10.45
C LEU A 22 -5.08 33.52 -11.32
N LEU A 23 -5.71 33.97 -12.40
CA LEU A 23 -6.49 33.12 -13.30
C LEU A 23 -5.62 32.11 -14.06
N VAL A 24 -4.46 32.54 -14.58
CA VAL A 24 -3.57 31.62 -15.31
C VAL A 24 -2.95 30.57 -14.37
N VAL A 25 -2.64 30.95 -13.13
CA VAL A 25 -2.05 30.04 -12.14
C VAL A 25 -3.02 28.93 -11.77
N ILE A 26 -4.28 29.26 -11.46
CA ILE A 26 -5.27 28.23 -11.14
C ILE A 26 -5.57 27.33 -12.35
N ALA A 27 -5.50 27.87 -13.58
CA ALA A 27 -5.68 27.09 -14.80
C ALA A 27 -4.58 26.04 -14.97
N ILE A 28 -3.32 26.43 -14.76
CA ILE A 28 -2.18 25.50 -14.85
C ILE A 28 -2.28 24.45 -13.72
N ILE A 29 -2.59 24.85 -12.48
CA ILE A 29 -2.76 23.90 -11.36
C ILE A 29 -3.88 22.89 -11.65
N ALA A 30 -4.99 23.32 -12.24
CA ALA A 30 -6.11 22.43 -12.59
C ALA A 30 -5.69 21.35 -13.60
N ILE A 31 -4.93 21.73 -14.64
CA ILE A 31 -4.41 20.78 -15.64
C ILE A 31 -3.47 19.77 -14.99
N LEU A 32 -2.54 20.23 -14.15
CA LEU A 32 -1.59 19.35 -13.44
C LEU A 32 -2.32 18.40 -12.48
N ALA A 33 -3.27 18.92 -11.69
CA ALA A 33 -4.03 18.13 -10.73
C ALA A 33 -4.91 17.08 -11.40
N ALA A 34 -5.48 17.38 -12.58
CA ALA A 34 -6.30 16.44 -13.34
C ALA A 34 -5.53 15.17 -13.75
N ILE A 35 -4.22 15.28 -14.01
CA ILE A 35 -3.36 14.13 -14.35
C ILE A 35 -2.76 13.51 -13.09
N LEU A 36 -2.40 14.33 -12.10
CA LEU A 36 -1.74 13.85 -10.89
C LEU A 36 -2.68 13.04 -9.98
N PHE A 37 -3.93 13.47 -9.82
CA PHE A 37 -4.92 12.78 -8.98
C PHE A 37 -5.17 11.32 -9.38
N PRO A 38 -5.45 10.98 -10.66
CA PRO A 38 -5.67 9.59 -11.06
C PRO A 38 -4.40 8.73 -10.94
N VAL A 39 -3.24 9.27 -11.27
CA VAL A 39 -1.96 8.54 -11.19
C VAL A 39 -1.54 8.29 -9.74
N PHE A 40 -1.74 9.27 -8.86
CA PHE A 40 -1.38 9.16 -7.44
C PHE A 40 -2.18 8.07 -6.71
N ALA A 41 -3.47 7.90 -7.03
CA ALA A 41 -4.29 6.83 -6.46
C ALA A 41 -3.75 5.44 -6.83
N GLN A 42 -3.37 5.24 -8.10
CA GLN A 42 -2.79 3.98 -8.56
C GLN A 42 -1.40 3.73 -7.95
N ALA A 43 -0.55 4.77 -7.87
CA ALA A 43 0.77 4.67 -7.27
C ALA A 43 0.70 4.26 -5.79
N ARG A 44 -0.27 4.80 -5.02
CA ARG A 44 -0.49 4.43 -3.63
C ARG A 44 -0.95 2.98 -3.47
N ALA A 45 -1.84 2.51 -4.35
CA ALA A 45 -2.27 1.10 -4.37
C ALA A 45 -1.08 0.16 -4.67
N LYS A 46 -0.26 0.50 -5.68
CA LYS A 46 0.96 -0.26 -5.99
C LYS A 46 1.99 -0.22 -4.87
N ALA A 47 2.15 0.90 -4.16
CA ALA A 47 3.03 0.98 -3.00
C ALA A 47 2.61 0.01 -1.89
N ARG A 48 1.30 -0.05 -1.57
CA ARG A 48 0.77 -1.03 -0.61
C ARG A 48 0.99 -2.47 -1.05
N GLN A 49 0.78 -2.76 -2.34
CA GLN A 49 1.05 -4.07 -2.91
C GLN A 49 2.54 -4.44 -2.82
N ALA A 50 3.44 -3.50 -3.08
CA ALA A 50 4.89 -3.71 -2.95
C ALA A 50 5.28 -4.05 -1.52
N THR A 51 4.73 -3.35 -0.52
CA THR A 51 4.95 -3.68 0.91
C THR A 51 4.42 -5.08 1.25
N CYS A 52 3.20 -5.42 0.83
CA CYS A 52 2.62 -6.74 1.06
C CYS A 52 3.47 -7.86 0.42
N THR A 53 3.91 -7.64 -0.81
CA THR A 53 4.78 -8.60 -1.53
C THR A 53 6.13 -8.77 -0.83
N SER A 54 6.71 -7.69 -0.30
CA SER A 54 7.96 -7.74 0.48
C SER A 54 7.77 -8.57 1.75
N ASN A 55 6.68 -8.36 2.48
CA ASN A 55 6.37 -9.11 3.70
C ASN A 55 6.17 -10.60 3.39
N LEU A 56 5.43 -10.93 2.32
CA LEU A 56 5.24 -12.32 1.90
C LEU A 56 6.55 -12.98 1.49
N LYS A 57 7.42 -12.28 0.76
CA LYS A 57 8.76 -12.79 0.45
C LYS A 57 9.54 -13.13 1.71
N GLN A 58 9.50 -12.27 2.72
CA GLN A 58 10.18 -12.53 4.00
C GLN A 58 9.61 -13.76 4.71
N LEU A 59 8.28 -13.94 4.72
CA LEU A 59 7.63 -15.13 5.30
C LEU A 59 7.97 -16.41 4.55
N VAL A 60 7.95 -16.38 3.22
CA VAL A 60 8.30 -17.54 2.38
C VAL A 60 9.76 -17.91 2.59
N THR A 61 10.67 -16.93 2.60
CA THR A 61 12.08 -17.19 2.90
C THR A 61 12.25 -17.83 4.27
N ALA A 62 11.57 -17.32 5.31
CA ALA A 62 11.61 -17.91 6.64
C ALA A 62 11.06 -19.35 6.66
N THR A 63 10.01 -19.62 5.88
CA THR A 63 9.40 -20.95 5.76
C THR A 63 10.33 -21.95 5.07
N ILE A 64 11.04 -21.51 4.02
CA ILE A 64 12.05 -22.32 3.33
C ILE A 64 13.22 -22.61 4.26
N MET A 65 13.72 -21.60 4.98
CA MET A 65 14.80 -21.80 5.97
C MET A 65 14.38 -22.82 7.04
N TYR A 66 13.16 -22.71 7.57
CA TYR A 66 12.62 -23.68 8.53
C TYR A 66 12.58 -25.10 7.94
N GLN A 67 12.11 -25.25 6.70
CA GLN A 67 12.02 -26.54 6.01
C GLN A 67 13.40 -27.19 5.78
N GLN A 68 14.43 -26.38 5.54
CA GLN A 68 15.81 -26.83 5.40
C GLN A 68 16.41 -27.33 6.73
N ASP A 69 16.03 -26.70 7.85
CA ASP A 69 16.54 -27.04 9.17
C ASP A 69 15.81 -28.24 9.82
N TYR A 70 14.56 -28.53 9.43
CA TYR A 70 13.70 -29.57 10.02
C TYR A 70 13.31 -30.69 9.03
N ASP A 71 14.28 -31.42 8.48
CA ASP A 71 14.09 -32.64 7.65
C ASP A 71 13.03 -32.53 6.54
N GLY A 72 12.84 -31.34 5.98
CA GLY A 72 11.85 -31.10 4.92
C GLY A 72 10.43 -30.78 5.39
N ALA A 73 10.19 -30.66 6.70
CA ALA A 73 8.88 -30.35 7.26
C ALA A 73 8.53 -28.85 7.17
N PHE A 74 7.36 -28.53 6.62
CA PHE A 74 6.82 -27.17 6.64
C PHE A 74 6.22 -26.81 8.01
N PRO A 75 6.23 -25.52 8.41
CA PRO A 75 5.61 -25.08 9.65
C PRO A 75 4.10 -25.29 9.58
N TYR A 76 3.59 -26.19 10.39
CA TYR A 76 2.17 -26.50 10.50
C TYR A 76 1.52 -25.65 11.60
N TRP A 77 0.37 -25.05 11.31
CA TRP A 77 -0.44 -24.37 12.32
C TRP A 77 -1.28 -25.42 13.07
N ASN A 78 -0.68 -26.10 14.06
CA ASN A 78 -1.39 -27.06 14.90
C ASN A 78 -2.30 -26.34 15.91
N TRP A 79 -3.48 -25.95 15.44
CA TRP A 79 -4.56 -25.78 16.39
C TRP A 79 -5.15 -27.17 16.71
N TRP A 80 -5.47 -28.04 15.73
CA TRP A 80 -5.92 -29.45 15.93
C TRP A 80 -5.74 -30.43 14.73
N PHE A 81 -5.15 -30.02 13.60
CA PHE A 81 -5.18 -30.76 12.32
C PHE A 81 -3.79 -31.30 11.93
N GLN A 82 -3.60 -32.61 12.09
CA GLN A 82 -2.65 -33.39 11.30
C GLN A 82 -3.43 -33.84 10.06
N ALA A 83 -3.30 -33.12 8.94
CA ALA A 83 -3.84 -33.58 7.66
C ALA A 83 -2.71 -33.53 6.63
N ASP A 84 -2.16 -34.72 6.40
CA ASP A 84 -1.64 -35.22 5.13
C ASP A 84 -0.86 -34.22 4.27
N THR A 85 0.45 -34.21 4.48
CA THR A 85 1.46 -33.50 3.68
C THR A 85 1.59 -33.96 2.22
N ASP A 86 0.67 -34.80 1.70
CA ASP A 86 0.81 -35.42 0.37
C ASP A 86 -0.27 -35.04 -0.64
N SER A 87 -1.17 -34.10 -0.33
CA SER A 87 -2.16 -33.63 -1.32
C SER A 87 -1.77 -32.28 -1.90
N GLY A 88 -1.07 -32.34 -3.02
CA GLY A 88 -0.79 -31.19 -3.87
C GLY A 88 -2.04 -30.34 -4.15
N CYS A 89 -1.81 -29.06 -4.37
CA CYS A 89 -2.77 -28.13 -4.92
C CYS A 89 -3.37 -28.71 -6.22
N GLY A 90 -4.56 -29.32 -6.12
CA GLY A 90 -5.35 -29.76 -7.27
C GLY A 90 -5.83 -31.21 -7.21
N SER A 91 -7.02 -31.42 -6.63
CA SER A 91 -7.97 -32.46 -7.07
C SER A 91 -9.37 -32.11 -6.56
N ARG A 92 -9.98 -31.09 -7.20
CA ARG A 92 -11.43 -31.10 -7.38
C ARG A 92 -11.72 -31.98 -8.59
N GLY A 93 -12.25 -33.17 -8.35
CA GLY A 93 -13.00 -33.95 -9.33
C GLY A 93 -12.92 -35.45 -9.03
N ASN A 94 -13.96 -36.26 -9.03
CA ASN A 94 -15.41 -36.09 -9.11
C ASN A 94 -16.02 -37.27 -8.28
N PRO A 95 -17.27 -37.20 -7.82
CA PRO A 95 -17.90 -38.27 -7.06
C PRO A 95 -18.39 -39.39 -8.01
N GLU A 96 -18.29 -40.65 -7.58
CA GLU A 96 -19.24 -41.73 -7.90
C GLU A 96 -19.45 -42.17 -9.37
N LEU A 97 -18.50 -41.97 -10.30
CA LEU A 97 -18.66 -42.33 -11.73
C LEU A 97 -17.58 -43.25 -12.33
N ASP A 98 -16.99 -44.14 -11.54
CA ASP A 98 -16.28 -45.32 -12.07
C ASP A 98 -17.02 -46.59 -11.64
N ALA A 99 -18.11 -46.86 -12.35
CA ALA A 99 -18.81 -48.13 -12.35
C ALA A 99 -17.90 -49.23 -12.92
N GLY A 100 -17.81 -50.34 -12.19
CA GLY A 100 -17.19 -51.60 -12.59
C GLY A 100 -17.45 -52.66 -11.53
#